data_AF-A0A521YTG0-F1
#
_entry.id   AF-A0A521YTG0-F1
#
_cell.length_a   1.000
_cell.length_b   1.000
_cell.length_c   1.000
_cell.angle_alpha   90.00
_cell.angle_beta   90.00
_cell.angle_gamma   90.00
#
_symmetry.space_group_name_H-M   'P 1'
#
loop_
_entity.id
_entity.type
_entity.pdbx_description
1 polymer ?
#
loop_
_entity_poly.entity_id
_entity_poly.type
_entity_poly.pdbx_seq_one_letter_code
_entity_poly.pdbx_strand_id
1 'polypeptide(L)'
;MLDSDLAALYGVTPKALNQAVKRNMERFPADFMFQLDRDEAGHSRQGRHRKYLPYAFTEQGVAMLSSVLRSKRAVQVNVEIMRAFVRLRSLIAHNSELARRRRTASLRRKAGRPK
;
A
#
# COMPACT_ATOMS: atom_id res chain seq x y z
N MET A 1 -7.22 -5.46 -6.45
CA MET A 1 -8.37 -6.06 -5.72
C MET A 1 -9.60 -5.18 -5.94
N LEU A 2 -10.81 -5.74 -5.98
CA LEU A 2 -12.03 -4.94 -6.17
C LEU A 2 -12.57 -4.38 -4.85
N ASP A 3 -13.36 -3.31 -4.94
CA ASP A 3 -14.09 -2.71 -3.82
C ASP A 3 -14.88 -3.72 -2.97
N SER A 4 -15.50 -4.72 -3.60
CA SER A 4 -16.25 -5.79 -2.94
C SER A 4 -15.35 -6.71 -2.11
N ASP A 5 -14.19 -7.09 -2.65
CA ASP A 5 -13.23 -7.96 -1.97
C ASP A 5 -12.66 -7.26 -0.73
N LEU A 6 -12.31 -5.99 -0.90
CA LEU A 6 -11.72 -5.18 0.18
C LEU A 6 -12.76 -4.82 1.24
N ALA A 7 -14.01 -4.62 0.86
CA ALA A 7 -15.09 -4.42 1.80
C ALA A 7 -15.25 -5.65 2.72
N ALA A 8 -15.27 -6.85 2.13
CA ALA A 8 -15.31 -8.10 2.88
C ALA A 8 -14.07 -8.26 3.79
N LEU A 9 -12.87 -8.02 3.25
CA LEU A 9 -11.61 -8.10 4.00
C LEU A 9 -11.61 -7.18 5.22
N TYR A 10 -12.06 -5.94 5.06
CA TYR A 10 -12.09 -4.95 6.14
C TYR A 10 -13.34 -5.03 7.02
N GLY A 11 -14.28 -5.94 6.75
CA GLY A 11 -15.51 -6.09 7.52
C GLY A 11 -16.44 -4.88 7.42
N VAL A 12 -16.52 -4.26 6.24
CA VAL A 12 -17.42 -3.14 5.93
C VAL A 12 -18.27 -3.48 4.72
N THR A 13 -19.33 -2.72 4.46
CA THR A 13 -20.11 -2.90 3.23
C THR A 13 -19.42 -2.22 2.04
N PRO A 14 -19.58 -2.71 0.80
CA PRO A 14 -19.03 -2.04 -0.40
C PRO A 14 -19.48 -0.58 -0.52
N LYS A 15 -20.73 -0.28 -0.13
CA LYS A 15 -21.27 1.08 -0.09
C LYS A 15 -20.49 1.97 0.89
N ALA A 16 -20.23 1.49 2.11
CA ALA A 16 -19.47 2.23 3.11
C ALA A 16 -18.01 2.47 2.68
N LEU A 17 -17.38 1.46 2.06
CA LEU A 17 -16.04 1.59 1.50
C LEU A 17 -15.99 2.66 0.42
N ASN A 18 -16.86 2.58 -0.58
CA ASN A 18 -16.91 3.54 -1.68
C ASN A 18 -17.27 4.95 -1.20
N GLN A 19 -18.10 5.07 -0.16
CA GLN A 19 -18.39 6.36 0.47
C GLN A 19 -17.17 6.94 1.20
N ALA A 20 -16.38 6.11 1.89
CA ALA A 20 -15.15 6.56 2.54
C ALA A 20 -14.11 7.04 1.52
N VAL A 21 -13.95 6.32 0.41
CA VAL A 21 -13.10 6.73 -0.72
C VAL A 21 -13.55 8.09 -1.27
N LYS A 22 -14.83 8.23 -1.61
CA LYS A 22 -15.37 9.49 -2.16
C LYS A 22 -15.18 10.70 -1.25
N ARG A 23 -15.29 10.51 0.07
CA ARG A 23 -15.04 11.56 1.07
C ARG A 23 -13.57 11.95 1.21
N ASN A 24 -12.65 11.12 0.71
CA ASN A 24 -11.21 11.29 0.85
C ASN A 24 -10.52 11.19 -0.52
N MET A 25 -11.16 11.64 -1.60
CA MET A 25 -10.68 11.39 -2.97
C MET A 25 -9.24 11.90 -3.20
N GLU A 26 -8.84 12.98 -2.55
CA GLU A 26 -7.48 13.54 -2.59
C GLU A 26 -6.40 12.54 -2.13
N ARG A 27 -6.77 11.52 -1.34
CA ARG A 27 -5.87 10.45 -0.89
C ARG A 27 -5.74 9.29 -1.88
N PHE A 28 -6.55 9.27 -2.93
CA PHE A 28 -6.64 8.20 -3.90
C PHE A 28 -6.31 8.72 -5.31
N PRO A 29 -5.03 9.01 -5.59
CA PRO A 29 -4.58 9.31 -6.94
C PRO A 29 -4.82 8.12 -7.90
N ALA A 30 -4.71 8.37 -9.20
CA ALA A 30 -5.06 7.39 -10.24
C ALA A 30 -4.20 6.09 -10.21
N ASP A 31 -3.00 6.15 -9.62
CA ASP A 31 -2.12 5.00 -9.40
C ASP A 31 -2.49 4.17 -8.15
N PHE A 32 -3.38 4.68 -7.29
CA PHE A 32 -3.87 3.97 -6.09
C PHE A 32 -5.18 3.24 -6.38
N MET A 33 -6.02 3.83 -7.23
CA MET A 33 -7.27 3.24 -7.65
C MET A 33 -7.75 3.78 -8.98
N PHE A 34 -8.59 3.00 -9.64
CA PHE A 34 -9.34 3.43 -10.81
C PHE A 34 -10.69 2.70 -10.86
N GLN A 35 -11.65 3.25 -11.58
CA GLN A 35 -12.92 2.60 -11.83
C GLN A 35 -12.79 1.75 -13.09
N LEU A 36 -13.20 0.48 -13.01
CA LEU A 36 -13.22 -0.38 -14.20
C LEU A 36 -14.25 0.13 -15.21
N ASP A 37 -13.98 -0.04 -16.50
CA ASP A 37 -14.99 0.16 -17.53
C ASP A 37 -15.94 -1.06 -17.67
N ARG A 38 -16.89 -0.99 -18.61
CA ARG A 38 -17.87 -2.06 -18.82
C ARG A 38 -17.24 -3.33 -19.38
N ASP A 39 -16.23 -3.19 -20.22
CA ASP A 39 -15.57 -4.31 -20.87
C ASP A 39 -14.68 -5.03 -19.84
N GLU A 40 -13.90 -4.28 -19.06
CA GLU A 40 -13.11 -4.76 -17.94
C GLU A 40 -13.98 -5.42 -16.85
N ALA A 41 -15.14 -4.83 -16.53
CA ALA A 41 -16.08 -5.39 -15.56
C ALA A 41 -16.79 -6.65 -16.08
N GLY A 42 -17.09 -6.71 -17.38
CA GLY A 42 -17.84 -7.81 -18.02
C GLY A 42 -17.13 -9.16 -17.99
N HIS A 43 -15.79 -9.16 -17.89
CA HIS A 43 -14.98 -10.38 -17.75
C HIS A 43 -14.98 -10.94 -16.32
N SER A 44 -15.48 -10.20 -15.33
CA SER A 44 -15.63 -10.70 -13.96
C SER A 44 -17.01 -11.33 -13.76
N ARG A 45 -17.05 -12.53 -13.15
CA ARG A 45 -18.30 -13.24 -12.80
C ARG A 45 -19.29 -12.40 -11.99
N GLN A 46 -18.81 -11.34 -11.32
CA GLN A 46 -19.62 -10.41 -10.52
C GLN A 46 -20.11 -9.17 -11.29
N GLY A 47 -19.67 -8.97 -12.55
CA GLY A 47 -19.95 -7.75 -13.33
C GLY A 47 -21.24 -7.76 -14.14
N ARG A 48 -21.80 -8.94 -14.48
CA ARG A 48 -22.94 -9.07 -15.40
C ARG A 48 -24.25 -8.41 -14.94
N HIS A 49 -24.42 -8.12 -13.65
CA HIS A 49 -25.63 -7.51 -13.09
C HIS A 49 -25.36 -6.35 -12.13
N ARG A 50 -24.16 -5.75 -12.16
CA ARG A 50 -23.80 -4.69 -11.22
C ARG A 50 -24.32 -3.34 -11.73
N LYS A 51 -25.22 -2.70 -10.96
CA LYS A 51 -25.75 -1.35 -11.25
C LYS A 51 -24.65 -0.27 -11.33
N TYR A 52 -23.49 -0.53 -10.75
CA TYR A 52 -22.35 0.38 -10.70
C TYR A 52 -21.06 -0.37 -11.03
N LEU A 53 -20.20 0.27 -11.82
CA LEU A 53 -18.88 -0.23 -12.16
C LEU A 53 -17.98 -0.25 -10.90
N PRO A 54 -17.27 -1.36 -10.64
CA PRO A 54 -16.45 -1.50 -9.44
C PRO A 54 -15.20 -0.63 -9.50
N TYR A 55 -14.70 -0.23 -8.33
CA TYR A 55 -13.35 0.30 -8.19
C TYR A 55 -12.34 -0.85 -8.04
N ALA A 56 -11.20 -0.72 -8.71
CA ALA A 56 -10.04 -1.56 -8.54
C ALA A 56 -8.95 -0.78 -7.79
N PHE A 57 -8.26 -1.47 -6.88
CA PHE A 57 -7.23 -0.88 -6.02
C PHE A 57 -5.91 -1.63 -6.17
N THR A 58 -4.81 -0.88 -6.17
CA THR A 58 -3.43 -1.37 -6.05
C THR A 58 -3.07 -1.63 -4.58
N GLU A 59 -1.89 -2.19 -4.31
CA GLU A 59 -1.40 -2.42 -2.94
C GLU A 59 -1.35 -1.13 -2.12
N GLN A 60 -0.91 -0.04 -2.77
CA GLN A 60 -0.87 1.30 -2.20
C GLN A 60 -2.28 1.81 -1.89
N GLY A 61 -3.24 1.59 -2.79
CA GLY A 61 -4.66 1.87 -2.55
C GLY A 61 -5.24 1.09 -1.37
N VAL A 62 -4.87 -0.19 -1.24
CA VAL A 62 -5.28 -1.04 -0.09
C VAL A 62 -4.70 -0.51 1.22
N ALA A 63 -3.42 -0.10 1.22
CA ALA A 63 -2.80 0.54 2.37
C ALA A 63 -3.53 1.85 2.72
N MET A 64 -3.86 2.67 1.73
CA MET A 64 -4.59 3.92 1.94
C MET A 64 -5.98 3.70 2.52
N LEU A 65 -6.71 2.67 2.05
CA LEU A 65 -8.02 2.28 2.60
C LEU A 65 -7.95 2.02 4.10
N SER A 66 -6.87 1.39 4.59
CA SER A 66 -6.71 1.13 6.02
C SER A 66 -6.67 2.41 6.88
N SER A 67 -6.28 3.54 6.29
CA SER A 67 -6.19 4.83 6.98
C SER A 67 -7.52 5.62 7.01
N VAL A 68 -8.44 5.35 6.07
CA VAL A 68 -9.72 6.09 5.95
C VAL A 68 -10.91 5.29 6.48
N LEU A 69 -10.80 3.96 6.55
CA LEU A 69 -11.81 3.08 7.14
C LEU A 69 -11.68 3.03 8.66
N ARG A 70 -12.81 2.88 9.35
CA ARG A 70 -12.89 2.85 10.83
C ARG A 70 -13.15 1.46 11.42
N SER A 71 -13.14 0.41 10.60
CA SER A 71 -13.36 -0.95 11.12
C SER A 71 -12.17 -1.43 11.95
N LYS A 72 -12.42 -2.35 12.90
CA LYS A 72 -11.36 -2.92 13.74
C LYS A 72 -10.21 -3.50 12.91
N ARG A 73 -10.53 -4.15 11.79
CA ARG A 73 -9.54 -4.71 10.86
C ARG A 73 -8.71 -3.63 10.17
N ALA A 74 -9.34 -2.56 9.67
CA ALA A 74 -8.63 -1.46 9.02
C ALA A 74 -7.66 -0.77 9.99
N VAL A 75 -8.10 -0.52 11.23
CA VAL A 75 -7.26 0.06 12.29
C VAL A 75 -6.02 -0.81 12.55
N GLN A 76 -6.20 -2.13 12.70
CA GLN A 76 -5.08 -3.06 12.91
C GLN A 76 -4.09 -3.06 11.73
N VAL A 77 -4.60 -3.12 10.50
CA VAL A 77 -3.77 -3.10 9.30
C VAL A 77 -2.96 -1.80 9.21
N ASN A 78 -3.58 -0.65 9.47
CA ASN A 78 -2.88 0.64 9.44
C ASN A 78 -1.75 0.70 10.50
N VAL A 79 -2.00 0.19 11.71
CA VAL A 79 -0.98 0.11 12.76
C VAL A 79 0.20 -0.77 12.33
N GLU A 80 -0.07 -1.93 11.72
CA GLU A 80 0.98 -2.83 11.24
C GLU A 80 1.78 -2.25 10.07
N ILE A 81 1.11 -1.54 9.15
CA ILE A 81 1.78 -0.80 8.07
C ILE A 81 2.76 0.23 8.65
N MET A 82 2.32 1.02 9.63
CA MET A 82 3.18 2.04 10.26
C MET A 82 4.36 1.40 11.00
N ARG A 83 4.14 0.29 11.72
CA ARG A 83 5.20 -0.46 12.38
C ARG A 83 6.21 -1.01 11.38
N ALA A 84 5.74 -1.58 10.27
CA ALA A 84 6.60 -2.08 9.20
C ALA A 84 7.44 -0.96 8.59
N PHE A 85 6.83 0.20 8.32
CA PHE A 85 7.53 1.38 7.80
C PHE A 85 8.66 1.84 8.72
N VAL A 86 8.40 1.95 10.03
CA VAL A 86 9.42 2.35 11.02
C VAL A 86 10.58 1.34 11.07
N ARG A 87 10.27 0.03 11.06
CA ARG A 87 11.31 -1.02 11.02
C ARG A 87 12.14 -0.96 9.74
N LEU A 88 11.51 -0.81 8.59
CA LEU A 88 12.19 -0.69 7.29
C LEU A 88 13.14 0.52 7.27
N ARG A 89 12.67 1.68 7.76
CA ARG A 89 13.51 2.88 7.88
C ARG A 89 14.72 2.66 8.78
N SER A 90 14.54 1.98 9.92
CA SER A 90 15.65 1.64 10.82
C SER A 90 16.66 0.71 10.15
N LEU A 91 16.21 -0.36 9.48
CA LEU A 91 17.10 -1.29 8.78
C LEU A 91 17.93 -0.62 7.68
N ILE A 92 17.32 0.27 6.89
CA ILE A 92 18.02 1.03 5.85
C ILE A 92 19.08 1.96 6.47
N ALA A 93 18.75 2.63 7.58
CA ALA A 93 19.69 3.50 8.29
C ALA A 93 20.87 2.73 8.89
N HIS A 94 20.65 1.52 9.41
CA HIS A 94 21.74 0.67 9.90
C HIS A 94 22.64 0.18 8.77
N ASN A 95 22.06 -0.22 7.64
CA ASN A 95 22.83 -0.69 6.48
C ASN A 95 23.67 0.43 5.84
N SER A 96 23.17 1.66 5.78
CA SER A 96 23.93 2.79 5.24
C SER A 96 25.16 3.10 6.10
N GLU A 97 25.04 3.04 7.43
CA GLU A 97 26.17 3.20 8.36
C GLU A 97 27.18 2.04 8.24
N LEU A 98 26.70 0.79 8.14
CA LEU A 98 27.56 -0.36 7.89
C LEU A 98 28.31 -0.25 6.55
N ALA A 99 27.63 0.18 5.48
CA ALA A 99 28.23 0.40 4.17
C ALA A 99 29.28 1.51 4.19
N ARG A 100 29.06 2.57 5.00
CA ARG A 100 30.03 3.65 5.21
C ARG A 100 31.29 3.14 5.93
N ARG A 101 31.13 2.38 7.01
CA ARG A 101 32.25 1.77 7.77
C ARG A 101 33.07 0.80 6.92
N ARG A 102 32.43 -0.01 6.07
CA ARG A 102 33.14 -0.90 5.13
C ARG A 102 34.00 -0.13 4.13
N ARG A 103 33.48 0.97 3.59
CA ARG A 103 34.21 1.85 2.65
C ARG A 103 35.44 2.48 3.32
N THR A 104 35.30 3.07 4.51
CA THR A 104 36.43 3.67 5.23
C THR A 104 37.49 2.63 5.63
N ALA A 105 37.09 1.44 6.07
CA ALA A 105 38.00 0.35 6.38
C ALA A 105 38.76 -0.16 5.14
N SER A 106 38.10 -0.25 3.99
CA SER A 106 38.73 -0.67 2.72
C SER A 106 39.75 0.35 2.19
N LEU A 107 39.51 1.65 2.39
CA LEU A 107 40.44 2.72 2.02
C LEU A 107 41.70 2.71 2.89
N ARG A 108 41.56 2.50 4.21
CA ARG A 108 42.70 2.35 5.14
C ARG A 108 43.59 1.16 4.78
N ARG A 109 43.00 0.04 4.32
CA ARG A 109 43.77 -1.14 3.87
C ARG A 109 44.53 -0.92 2.56
N LYS A 110 44.02 -0.09 1.64
CA LYS A 110 44.73 0.25 0.38
C LYS A 110 45.86 1.25 0.57
N ALA A 111 45.73 2.18 1.53
CA ALA A 111 46.75 3.18 1.82
C ALA A 111 47.98 2.65 2.60
N GLY A 112 47.90 1.43 3.15
CA GLY A 112 48.97 0.82 3.97
C GLY A 112 49.90 -0.16 3.24
N ARG A 113 49.91 -0.22 1.89
CA ARG A 113 50.90 -1.00 1.13
C ARG A 113 52.01 -0.08 0.61
N PRO A 114 53.18 -0.01 1.26
CA PRO A 114 54.35 0.62 0.66
C PRO A 114 54.90 -0.27 -0.46
N LYS A 115 55.39 0.36 -1.53
CA LYS A 115 56.41 -0.22 -2.41
C LYS A 115 57.75 0.32 -1.96
#